data_AF-A0A9Q0WRN4-F1
#
_entry.id   AF-A0A9Q0WRN4-F1
#
_cell.length_a   1.000
_cell.length_b   1.000
_cell.length_c   1.000
_cell.angle_alpha   90.00
_cell.angle_beta   90.00
_cell.angle_gamma   90.00
#
_symmetry.space_group_name_H-M   'P 1'
#
loop_
_entity.id
_entity.type
_entity.pdbx_description
1 polymer ?
#
loop_
_entity_poly.entity_id
_entity_poly.type
_entity_poly.pdbx_seq_one_letter_code
_entity_poly.pdbx_strand_id
1 'polypeptide(L)'
;MSHYQGDDAEYMEDEYEMEDVDDDMDEEFRAREMGSDSDIDEYDYLNNKVADTSAADARNGKDIQGIPWERLRITRDVYRQTRLEQYKNYENIPHSGEDSKKDCKITEKGGLYYEFRQNSRSVKSTILHFQLRNLVWATTKHDVYLMSHFSVIHWSSLTCSKADVLDVSGHVAPTEKHPGSLLEGFTQTQVSTLAVKDNLLVAGGFQGELICKHLDRSGVSFCSRTTYDDNAITNAVEIYDSPSGAVHFTASNNDCGVRDFDMEKYQLSKHFRFPWPVNHTSLSPDGKLLTIVGDSPDGMLVDSNSGKTVTSLSGHLDFSFASAWHPNGVTFATGNQDKTCRIWDVRNLSKSLAVLKGNLGAIRSIRYTSDGQYMAMAEPADFVHVYDVKNGYEKEQEIDFFGEISGVSFSPDTEALYIGVWDRTYGSLLEYGRRRNYSYLDSFV
;
A
#
# COMPACT_ATOMS: atom_id res chain seq x y z
N MET A 1 51.27 -7.44 -34.94
CA MET A 1 51.25 -6.74 -33.64
C MET A 1 49.92 -6.05 -33.47
N SER A 2 49.07 -6.65 -32.64
CA SER A 2 48.06 -6.04 -31.74
C SER A 2 47.02 -7.13 -31.47
N HIS A 3 47.24 -7.81 -30.36
CA HIS A 3 46.30 -8.75 -29.77
C HIS A 3 45.22 -7.93 -29.06
N TYR A 4 43.95 -8.15 -29.42
CA TYR A 4 42.83 -7.95 -28.50
C TYR A 4 42.55 -9.33 -27.91
N GLN A 5 42.89 -9.52 -26.64
CA GLN A 5 42.33 -10.59 -25.82
C GLN A 5 40.95 -10.13 -25.39
N GLY A 6 39.94 -10.96 -25.68
CA GLY A 6 38.63 -10.85 -25.06
C GLY A 6 38.76 -11.29 -23.61
N ASP A 7 38.24 -10.47 -22.71
CA ASP A 7 37.86 -10.92 -21.38
C ASP A 7 36.43 -11.44 -21.49
N ASP A 8 36.32 -12.75 -21.34
CA ASP A 8 35.07 -13.45 -21.06
C ASP A 8 34.56 -12.94 -19.71
N ALA A 9 33.47 -12.18 -19.73
CA ALA A 9 32.67 -11.95 -18.53
C ALA A 9 31.86 -13.23 -18.30
N GLU A 10 32.31 -14.04 -17.35
CA GLU A 10 31.54 -15.14 -16.77
C GLU A 10 30.20 -14.57 -16.27
N TYR A 11 29.13 -14.89 -17.00
CA TYR A 11 27.76 -14.73 -16.51
C TYR A 11 27.60 -15.74 -15.38
N MET A 12 27.61 -15.26 -14.14
CA MET A 12 27.08 -16.01 -13.01
C MET A 12 25.58 -16.14 -13.25
N GLU A 13 25.16 -17.30 -13.77
CA GLU A 13 23.80 -17.80 -13.58
C GLU A 13 23.67 -18.07 -12.07
N ASP A 14 23.22 -17.06 -11.32
CA ASP A 14 22.71 -17.31 -9.98
C ASP A 14 21.38 -18.04 -10.15
N GLU A 15 21.45 -19.37 -10.08
CA GLU A 15 20.31 -20.25 -9.85
C GLU A 15 19.58 -19.73 -8.61
N TYR A 16 18.38 -19.18 -8.83
CA TYR A 16 17.40 -18.97 -7.77
C TYR A 16 16.89 -20.35 -7.34
N GLU A 17 17.71 -21.11 -6.62
CA GLU A 17 17.20 -22.10 -5.69
C GLU A 17 16.53 -21.32 -4.56
N MET A 18 15.21 -21.16 -4.68
CA MET A 18 14.33 -21.06 -3.52
C MET A 18 14.51 -22.37 -2.73
N GLU A 19 15.63 -22.51 -2.01
CA GLU A 19 15.76 -23.51 -0.95
C GLU A 19 14.64 -23.22 0.04
N ASP A 20 13.61 -24.06 0.00
CA ASP A 20 12.56 -24.31 0.99
C ASP A 20 12.50 -23.28 2.15
N VAL A 21 12.13 -22.04 1.84
CA VAL A 21 11.71 -21.04 2.84
C VAL A 21 10.32 -21.42 3.41
N ASP A 22 9.71 -22.47 2.87
CA ASP A 22 8.44 -23.01 3.35
C ASP A 22 8.58 -23.76 4.69
N ASP A 23 9.75 -24.35 5.03
CA ASP A 23 9.89 -25.10 6.30
C ASP A 23 10.39 -24.24 7.48
N ASP A 24 11.24 -23.23 7.25
CA ASP A 24 11.75 -22.36 8.33
C ASP A 24 10.75 -21.27 8.75
N MET A 25 9.93 -20.76 7.82
CA MET A 25 8.81 -19.88 8.19
C MET A 25 7.74 -20.64 8.96
N ASP A 26 7.45 -21.89 8.61
CA ASP A 26 6.47 -22.74 9.31
C ASP A 26 6.99 -23.23 10.67
N GLU A 27 8.28 -23.54 10.82
CA GLU A 27 8.86 -23.87 12.14
C GLU A 27 8.98 -22.63 13.05
N GLU A 28 9.36 -21.45 12.54
CA GLU A 28 9.37 -20.22 13.34
C GLU A 28 7.94 -19.73 13.66
N PHE A 29 6.94 -20.02 12.79
CA PHE A 29 5.51 -19.83 13.07
C PHE A 29 4.97 -20.81 14.12
N ARG A 30 5.33 -22.10 14.04
CA ARG A 30 4.89 -23.13 15.00
C ARG A 30 5.62 -23.05 16.34
N ALA A 31 6.88 -22.63 16.37
CA ALA A 31 7.61 -22.36 17.60
C ALA A 31 7.03 -21.16 18.36
N ARG A 32 6.45 -20.18 17.64
CA ARG A 32 5.64 -19.09 18.23
C ARG A 32 4.22 -19.50 18.61
N GLU A 33 3.73 -20.66 18.17
CA GLU A 33 2.47 -21.26 18.64
C GLU A 33 2.62 -22.12 19.90
N MET A 34 3.84 -22.56 20.27
CA MET A 34 4.08 -23.50 21.38
C MET A 34 4.98 -22.94 22.50
N GLY A 35 5.11 -21.62 22.61
CA GLY A 35 5.76 -20.95 23.74
C GLY A 35 4.74 -20.47 24.77
N SER A 36 4.41 -21.33 25.73
CA SER A 36 3.65 -21.00 26.94
C SER A 36 4.29 -19.80 27.66
N ASP A 37 3.62 -18.64 27.61
CA ASP A 37 3.67 -17.67 28.70
C ASP A 37 2.25 -17.35 29.16
N SER A 38 2.10 -17.45 30.47
CA SER A 38 0.89 -17.69 31.24
C SER A 38 -0.09 -16.52 31.32
N ASP A 39 -1.37 -16.88 31.28
CA ASP A 39 -2.49 -16.23 31.98
C ASP A 39 -2.78 -14.76 31.66
N ILE A 40 -3.22 -14.50 30.42
CA ILE A 40 -4.23 -13.47 30.18
C ILE A 40 -5.48 -14.18 29.64
N ASP A 41 -6.50 -14.23 30.50
CA ASP A 41 -7.75 -14.98 30.39
C ASP A 41 -8.33 -15.08 28.97
N GLU A 42 -8.14 -16.25 28.35
CA GLU A 42 -8.81 -16.68 27.12
C GLU A 42 -10.35 -16.82 27.31
N TYR A 43 -10.83 -16.79 28.56
CA TYR A 43 -12.24 -16.92 28.92
C TYR A 43 -13.05 -15.61 28.87
N ASP A 44 -12.40 -14.43 28.78
CA ASP A 44 -13.12 -13.13 28.76
C ASP A 44 -13.46 -12.65 27.32
N TYR A 45 -12.98 -13.37 26.30
CA TYR A 45 -13.12 -13.02 24.88
C TYR A 45 -14.39 -13.55 24.19
N LEU A 46 -15.06 -14.56 24.78
CA LEU A 46 -16.22 -15.19 24.15
C LEU A 46 -17.53 -14.40 24.33
N ASN A 47 -17.58 -13.42 25.24
CA ASN A 47 -18.80 -12.68 25.58
C ASN A 47 -18.72 -11.15 25.48
N ASN A 48 -17.53 -10.56 25.34
CA ASN A 48 -17.38 -9.12 25.16
C ASN A 48 -17.12 -8.81 23.68
N LYS A 49 -18.12 -8.20 23.01
CA LYS A 49 -17.88 -7.51 21.73
C LYS A 49 -16.66 -6.61 21.91
N VAL A 50 -15.58 -6.89 21.19
CA VAL A 50 -14.38 -6.03 21.20
C VAL A 50 -14.85 -4.62 20.83
N ALA A 51 -14.82 -3.72 21.81
CA ALA A 51 -15.45 -2.42 21.68
C ALA A 51 -14.61 -1.51 20.78
N ASP A 52 -15.26 -0.92 19.78
CA ASP A 52 -14.71 0.18 19.01
C ASP A 52 -14.28 1.33 19.93
N THR A 53 -13.38 2.18 19.44
CA THR A 53 -12.98 3.40 20.16
C THR A 53 -13.44 4.61 19.36
N SER A 54 -14.25 5.46 19.98
CA SER A 54 -14.68 6.72 19.38
C SER A 54 -13.68 7.84 19.66
N ALA A 55 -13.76 8.93 18.89
CA ALA A 55 -13.00 10.14 19.19
C ALA A 55 -13.30 10.74 20.58
N ALA A 56 -14.51 10.52 21.11
CA ALA A 56 -14.85 10.98 22.45
C ALA A 56 -14.10 10.18 23.53
N ASP A 57 -14.03 8.85 23.37
CA ASP A 57 -13.25 7.99 24.26
C ASP A 57 -11.76 8.34 24.22
N ALA A 58 -11.22 8.56 23.01
CA ALA A 58 -9.83 8.93 22.83
C ALA A 58 -9.49 10.27 23.50
N ARG A 59 -10.36 11.27 23.37
CA ARG A 59 -10.22 12.56 24.08
C ARG A 59 -10.31 12.43 25.59
N ASN A 60 -11.00 11.40 26.09
CA ASN A 60 -11.06 11.07 27.51
C ASN A 60 -9.87 10.23 28.00
N GLY A 61 -8.85 10.03 27.15
CA GLY A 61 -7.61 9.33 27.51
C GLY A 61 -7.61 7.83 27.20
N LYS A 62 -8.66 7.28 26.56
CA LYS A 62 -8.62 5.90 26.05
C LYS A 62 -7.64 5.83 24.87
N ASP A 63 -6.84 4.78 24.80
CA ASP A 63 -5.99 4.51 23.64
C ASP A 63 -6.84 4.37 22.36
N ILE A 64 -6.39 4.91 21.22
CA ILE A 64 -7.15 4.90 19.96
C ILE A 64 -7.40 3.48 19.44
N GLN A 65 -6.53 2.52 19.77
CA GLN A 65 -6.73 1.10 19.46
C GLN A 65 -7.56 0.37 20.52
N GLY A 66 -7.82 1.03 21.65
CA GLY A 66 -8.48 0.46 22.81
C GLY A 66 -7.58 -0.49 23.59
N ILE A 67 -6.26 -0.34 23.49
CA ILE A 67 -5.29 -1.12 24.28
C ILE A 67 -5.41 -0.67 25.75
N PRO A 68 -5.73 -1.57 26.69
CA PRO A 68 -5.94 -1.21 28.09
C PRO A 68 -4.60 -1.16 28.84
N TRP A 69 -3.76 -0.16 28.51
CA TRP A 69 -2.41 0.00 29.08
C TRP A 69 -2.41 0.01 30.61
N GLU A 70 -3.48 0.51 31.24
CA GLU A 70 -3.67 0.54 32.69
C GLU A 70 -3.81 -0.85 33.33
N ARG A 71 -4.17 -1.87 32.54
CA ARG A 71 -4.27 -3.28 32.96
C ARG A 71 -3.02 -4.07 32.65
N LEU A 72 -2.12 -3.53 31.81
CA LEU A 72 -0.88 -4.16 31.42
C LEU A 72 0.25 -3.77 32.39
N ARG A 73 1.27 -4.63 32.50
CA ARG A 73 2.46 -4.36 33.32
C ARG A 73 3.46 -3.41 32.64
N ILE A 74 3.13 -2.89 31.47
CA ILE A 74 3.97 -2.03 30.63
C ILE A 74 3.16 -0.82 30.18
N THR A 75 3.79 0.36 30.15
CA THR A 75 3.15 1.57 29.63
C THR A 75 3.29 1.64 28.11
N ARG A 76 2.43 2.42 27.46
CA ARG A 76 2.50 2.68 26.02
C ARG A 76 3.89 3.14 25.58
N ASP A 77 4.49 4.07 26.31
CA ASP A 77 5.78 4.67 25.96
C ASP A 77 6.92 3.68 26.07
N VAL A 78 6.94 2.87 27.13
CA VAL A 78 7.95 1.81 27.29
C VAL A 78 7.79 0.78 26.16
N TYR A 79 6.56 0.38 25.83
CA TYR A 79 6.31 -0.53 24.72
C TYR A 79 6.74 0.07 23.37
N ARG A 80 6.45 1.34 23.10
CA ARG A 80 6.90 2.07 21.89
C ARG A 80 8.42 2.10 21.78
N GLN A 81 9.13 2.39 22.87
CA GLN A 81 10.58 2.39 22.88
C GLN A 81 11.13 0.99 22.58
N THR A 82 10.64 -0.04 23.27
CA THR A 82 11.02 -1.43 23.01
C THR A 82 10.71 -1.83 21.57
N ARG A 83 9.56 -1.42 21.03
CA ARG A 83 9.16 -1.67 19.66
C ARG A 83 10.14 -1.08 18.65
N LEU A 84 10.60 0.17 18.84
CA LEU A 84 11.60 0.80 17.98
C LEU A 84 12.98 0.12 18.07
N GLU A 85 13.38 -0.34 19.25
CA GLU A 85 14.68 -1.01 19.48
C GLU A 85 14.71 -2.43 18.92
N GLN A 86 13.58 -3.14 18.95
CA GLN A 86 13.50 -4.56 18.58
C GLN A 86 13.00 -4.81 17.16
N TYR A 87 12.40 -3.82 16.50
CA TYR A 87 11.88 -3.99 15.14
C TYR A 87 13.03 -4.23 14.15
N LYS A 88 13.06 -5.44 13.58
CA LYS A 88 14.04 -5.82 12.58
C LYS A 88 13.52 -5.46 11.19
N ASN A 89 14.22 -4.55 10.53
CA ASN A 89 13.95 -4.25 9.14
C ASN A 89 14.59 -5.30 8.25
N TYR A 90 13.84 -5.73 7.26
CA TYR A 90 14.40 -6.37 6.08
C TYR A 90 15.08 -5.30 5.22
N GLU A 91 16.23 -5.58 4.61
CA GLU A 91 16.94 -4.69 3.69
C GLU A 91 17.50 -5.60 2.59
N ASN A 92 17.26 -5.28 1.30
CA ASN A 92 17.87 -6.08 0.23
C ASN A 92 19.33 -5.65 0.05
N ILE A 93 19.60 -4.38 0.30
CA ILE A 93 20.93 -3.80 0.26
C ILE A 93 21.33 -3.44 1.69
N PRO A 94 22.32 -4.14 2.28
CA PRO A 94 22.71 -3.90 3.67
C PRO A 94 23.06 -2.44 3.93
N HIS A 95 22.56 -1.90 5.06
CA HIS A 95 22.82 -0.54 5.53
C HIS A 95 22.16 0.59 4.71
N SER A 96 21.32 0.25 3.72
CA SER A 96 20.64 1.24 2.88
C SER A 96 19.88 2.29 3.68
N GLY A 97 19.21 1.88 4.77
CA GLY A 97 18.45 2.77 5.64
C GLY A 97 19.28 3.73 6.50
N GLU A 98 20.47 3.32 6.92
CA GLU A 98 21.37 4.23 7.66
C GLU A 98 22.10 5.18 6.70
N ASP A 99 22.45 4.69 5.51
CA ASP A 99 23.14 5.50 4.50
C ASP A 99 22.22 6.56 3.87
N SER A 100 20.93 6.28 3.70
CA SER A 100 19.93 7.22 3.14
C SER A 100 19.58 8.37 4.10
N LYS A 101 19.74 8.14 5.41
CA LYS A 101 19.41 9.10 6.47
C LYS A 101 20.14 10.43 6.35
N LYS A 102 21.34 10.44 5.78
CA LYS A 102 22.14 11.67 5.59
C LYS A 102 21.52 12.66 4.58
N ASP A 103 20.69 12.16 3.67
CA ASP A 103 20.01 12.98 2.65
C ASP A 103 18.67 13.53 3.16
N CYS A 104 18.18 13.01 4.30
CA CYS A 104 16.85 13.30 4.79
C CYS A 104 16.69 14.77 5.22
N LYS A 105 15.62 15.38 4.74
CA LYS A 105 15.18 16.70 5.18
C LYS A 105 14.71 16.62 6.64
N ILE A 106 15.07 17.63 7.43
CA ILE A 106 14.51 17.81 8.78
C ILE A 106 13.09 18.34 8.65
N THR A 107 12.14 17.68 9.31
CA THR A 107 10.72 18.04 9.32
C THR A 107 10.29 18.54 10.70
N GLU A 108 9.42 19.55 10.73
CA GLU A 108 8.75 20.01 11.95
C GLU A 108 7.60 19.04 12.28
N LYS A 109 7.75 18.30 13.39
CA LYS A 109 6.69 17.41 13.91
C LYS A 109 5.56 18.23 14.54
N GLY A 110 4.37 17.65 14.63
CA GLY A 110 3.20 18.27 15.29
C GLY A 110 2.22 18.95 14.32
N GLY A 111 2.28 18.63 13.03
CA GLY A 111 1.16 18.85 12.12
C GLY A 111 -0.12 18.20 12.67
N LEU A 112 -1.27 18.83 12.43
CA LEU A 112 -2.58 18.26 12.77
C LEU A 112 -3.55 18.54 11.62
N TYR A 113 -3.44 17.73 10.56
CA TYR A 113 -4.19 17.85 9.31
C TYR A 113 -5.40 16.92 9.29
N TYR A 114 -5.30 15.76 9.93
CA TYR A 114 -6.37 14.77 10.05
C TYR A 114 -6.54 14.36 11.52
N GLU A 115 -7.74 14.47 12.05
CA GLU A 115 -8.06 14.15 13.45
C GLU A 115 -8.71 12.78 13.56
N PHE A 116 -8.34 12.01 14.60
CA PHE A 116 -8.94 10.69 14.85
C PHE A 116 -10.46 10.80 15.03
N ARG A 117 -11.20 9.94 14.32
CA ARG A 117 -12.67 9.89 14.37
C ARG A 117 -13.16 8.61 15.04
N GLN A 118 -12.70 7.47 14.56
CA GLN A 118 -13.16 6.18 15.03
C GLN A 118 -12.13 5.10 14.74
N ASN A 119 -12.12 4.09 15.60
CA ASN A 119 -11.48 2.82 15.34
C ASN A 119 -12.53 1.70 15.34
N SER A 120 -12.69 1.04 14.21
CA SER A 120 -13.65 -0.05 14.01
C SER A 120 -12.95 -1.40 14.14
N ARG A 121 -13.08 -2.06 15.30
CA ARG A 121 -12.45 -3.36 15.64
C ARG A 121 -13.17 -4.55 15.01
N SER A 122 -14.43 -4.35 14.59
CA SER A 122 -15.23 -5.33 13.86
C SER A 122 -14.79 -5.52 12.40
N VAL A 123 -13.95 -4.62 11.90
CA VAL A 123 -13.43 -4.56 10.53
C VAL A 123 -11.93 -4.82 10.59
N LYS A 124 -11.50 -6.00 10.19
CA LYS A 124 -10.09 -6.41 10.28
C LYS A 124 -9.54 -6.67 8.89
N SER A 125 -8.44 -6.03 8.56
CA SER A 125 -7.73 -6.34 7.32
C SER A 125 -6.84 -7.58 7.49
N THR A 126 -6.54 -8.27 6.39
CA THR A 126 -5.58 -9.37 6.35
C THR A 126 -4.51 -9.05 5.31
N ILE A 127 -3.26 -9.33 5.66
CA ILE A 127 -2.10 -9.21 4.78
C ILE A 127 -1.51 -10.61 4.61
N LEU A 128 -1.19 -10.98 3.37
CA LEU A 128 -0.54 -12.26 3.06
C LEU A 128 0.93 -12.09 2.65
N HIS A 129 1.35 -10.89 2.27
CA HIS A 129 2.73 -10.59 1.87
C HIS A 129 3.36 -9.54 2.78
N PHE A 130 4.59 -9.73 3.22
CA PHE A 130 5.25 -8.79 4.14
C PHE A 130 5.66 -7.45 3.50
N GLN A 131 5.56 -7.31 2.17
CA GLN A 131 5.92 -6.07 1.44
C GLN A 131 4.74 -5.32 0.81
N LEU A 132 3.66 -6.01 0.39
CA LEU A 132 2.60 -5.41 -0.43
C LEU A 132 1.46 -4.86 0.42
N ARG A 133 1.13 -3.56 0.28
CA ARG A 133 0.25 -2.79 1.20
C ARG A 133 -0.88 -2.00 0.51
N ASN A 134 -1.37 -2.48 -0.63
CA ASN A 134 -2.46 -1.82 -1.37
C ASN A 134 -3.80 -2.56 -1.19
N LEU A 135 -4.25 -2.72 0.07
CA LEU A 135 -5.44 -3.53 0.42
C LEU A 135 -6.59 -2.74 1.05
N VAL A 136 -6.53 -1.40 1.04
CA VAL A 136 -7.56 -0.50 1.58
C VAL A 136 -7.83 0.62 0.58
N TRP A 137 -9.11 0.83 0.24
CA TRP A 137 -9.55 1.81 -0.74
C TRP A 137 -10.84 2.51 -0.32
N ALA A 138 -10.78 3.82 -0.13
CA ALA A 138 -11.95 4.66 0.10
C ALA A 138 -12.48 5.18 -1.24
N THR A 139 -13.77 4.99 -1.49
CA THR A 139 -14.48 5.52 -2.68
C THR A 139 -15.31 6.76 -2.35
N THR A 140 -15.67 6.92 -1.08
CA THR A 140 -16.27 8.12 -0.51
C THR A 140 -15.65 8.34 0.87
N LYS A 141 -15.99 9.44 1.56
CA LYS A 141 -15.63 9.61 2.97
C LYS A 141 -16.27 8.57 3.90
N HIS A 142 -17.25 7.81 3.44
CA HIS A 142 -17.97 6.81 4.24
C HIS A 142 -17.77 5.38 3.75
N ASP A 143 -17.41 5.17 2.49
CA ASP A 143 -17.39 3.86 1.86
C ASP A 143 -15.96 3.41 1.59
N VAL A 144 -15.56 2.34 2.27
CA VAL A 144 -14.20 1.79 2.24
C VAL A 144 -14.26 0.31 1.88
N TYR A 145 -13.37 -0.11 1.00
CA TYR A 145 -13.19 -1.48 0.59
C TYR A 145 -11.85 -1.97 1.11
N LEU A 146 -11.82 -3.18 1.67
CA LEU A 146 -10.60 -3.75 2.18
C LEU A 146 -10.59 -5.28 2.11
N MET A 147 -9.39 -5.84 2.04
CA MET A 147 -9.23 -7.29 2.11
C MET A 147 -9.32 -7.78 3.56
N SER A 148 -10.19 -8.76 3.81
CA SER A 148 -10.33 -9.48 5.09
C SER A 148 -10.41 -10.98 4.83
N HIS A 149 -9.40 -11.72 5.30
CA HIS A 149 -9.21 -13.14 4.99
C HIS A 149 -9.21 -13.41 3.48
N PHE A 150 -10.27 -14.06 2.97
CA PHE A 150 -10.50 -14.37 1.57
C PHE A 150 -11.66 -13.56 0.97
N SER A 151 -12.07 -12.46 1.61
CA SER A 151 -13.17 -11.64 1.12
C SER A 151 -12.76 -10.17 1.03
N VAL A 152 -13.11 -9.53 -0.08
CA VAL A 152 -13.14 -8.07 -0.15
C VAL A 152 -14.44 -7.63 0.50
N ILE A 153 -14.33 -6.87 1.57
CA ILE A 153 -15.46 -6.34 2.32
C ILE A 153 -15.63 -4.85 1.98
N HIS A 154 -16.89 -4.42 1.87
CA HIS A 154 -17.28 -3.02 1.93
C HIS A 154 -17.63 -2.69 3.38
N TRP A 155 -17.08 -1.60 3.89
CA TRP A 155 -17.43 -0.99 5.17
C TRP A 155 -18.01 0.39 4.91
N SER A 156 -19.17 0.65 5.51
CA SER A 156 -19.74 1.99 5.56
C SER A 156 -19.61 2.58 6.95
N SER A 157 -18.80 3.64 7.11
CA SER A 157 -18.68 4.37 8.37
C SER A 157 -19.94 5.15 8.75
N LEU A 158 -20.81 5.43 7.77
CA LEU A 158 -22.08 6.12 7.99
C LEU A 158 -23.12 5.22 8.69
N THR A 159 -23.23 3.96 8.23
CA THR A 159 -24.21 3.00 8.77
C THR A 159 -23.60 2.01 9.77
N CYS A 160 -22.28 2.06 9.97
CA CYS A 160 -21.51 1.13 10.80
C CYS A 160 -21.78 -0.34 10.43
N SER A 161 -21.87 -0.63 9.13
CA SER A 161 -22.17 -1.95 8.61
C SER A 161 -21.12 -2.39 7.60
N LYS A 162 -20.83 -3.69 7.58
CA LYS A 162 -20.01 -4.33 6.56
C LYS A 162 -20.82 -5.29 5.70
N ALA A 163 -20.42 -5.45 4.44
CA ALA A 163 -20.96 -6.42 3.51
C ALA A 163 -19.84 -7.06 2.69
N ASP A 164 -19.97 -8.35 2.38
CA ASP A 164 -19.04 -9.04 1.50
C ASP A 164 -19.32 -8.66 0.04
N VAL A 165 -18.30 -8.22 -0.68
CA VAL A 165 -18.41 -7.73 -2.07
C VAL A 165 -17.88 -8.77 -3.05
N LEU A 166 -16.81 -9.47 -2.66
CA LEU A 166 -16.17 -10.52 -3.44
C LEU A 166 -15.56 -11.54 -2.48
N ASP A 167 -16.05 -12.78 -2.51
CA ASP A 167 -15.48 -13.90 -1.77
C ASP A 167 -14.64 -14.76 -2.72
N VAL A 168 -13.33 -14.80 -2.48
CA VAL A 168 -12.35 -15.58 -3.25
C VAL A 168 -11.89 -16.85 -2.52
N SER A 169 -12.54 -17.22 -1.41
CA SER A 169 -12.26 -18.49 -0.70
C SER A 169 -12.71 -19.71 -1.51
N GLY A 170 -13.76 -19.53 -2.31
CA GLY A 170 -14.32 -20.54 -3.19
C GLY A 170 -13.90 -20.36 -4.64
N HIS A 171 -14.69 -20.94 -5.53
CA HIS A 171 -14.54 -20.78 -6.97
C HIS A 171 -15.19 -19.46 -7.43
N VAL A 172 -14.42 -18.64 -8.14
CA VAL A 172 -14.83 -17.34 -8.68
C VAL A 172 -14.62 -17.34 -10.19
N ALA A 173 -15.70 -17.24 -10.94
CA ALA A 173 -15.68 -17.18 -12.40
C ALA A 173 -16.47 -15.97 -12.93
N PRO A 174 -16.08 -15.43 -14.09
CA PRO A 174 -16.80 -14.32 -14.71
C PRO A 174 -18.18 -14.78 -15.15
N THR A 175 -19.18 -13.96 -14.87
CA THR A 175 -20.58 -14.16 -15.29
C THR A 175 -20.86 -13.55 -16.66
N GLU A 176 -20.03 -12.60 -17.09
CA GLU A 176 -20.05 -11.98 -18.40
C GLU A 176 -19.05 -12.68 -19.33
N LYS A 177 -19.34 -12.70 -20.65
CA LYS A 177 -18.47 -13.32 -21.64
C LYS A 177 -17.77 -12.27 -22.47
N HIS A 178 -16.49 -12.05 -22.16
CA HIS A 178 -15.62 -11.14 -22.88
C HIS A 178 -14.44 -11.90 -23.52
N PRO A 179 -13.91 -11.46 -24.68
CA PRO A 179 -12.89 -12.22 -25.41
C PRO A 179 -11.59 -12.49 -24.62
N GLY A 180 -11.17 -11.57 -23.75
CA GLY A 180 -9.98 -11.74 -22.91
C GLY A 180 -10.22 -12.51 -21.61
N SER A 181 -11.43 -13.00 -21.38
CA SER A 181 -11.84 -13.53 -20.08
C SER A 181 -11.52 -15.01 -19.93
N LEU A 182 -10.85 -15.38 -18.84
CA LEU A 182 -10.72 -16.76 -18.39
C LEU A 182 -12.04 -17.23 -17.78
N LEU A 183 -12.86 -17.91 -18.59
CA LEU A 183 -14.20 -18.36 -18.19
C LEU A 183 -14.20 -19.43 -17.10
N GLU A 184 -13.10 -20.16 -16.96
CA GLU A 184 -12.90 -21.14 -15.89
C GLU A 184 -12.74 -20.49 -14.52
N GLY A 185 -12.36 -19.20 -14.46
CA GLY A 185 -12.18 -18.50 -13.20
C GLY A 185 -11.00 -19.01 -12.37
N PHE A 186 -11.05 -18.75 -11.07
CA PHE A 186 -10.01 -19.10 -10.11
C PHE A 186 -10.63 -19.71 -8.84
N THR A 187 -9.81 -20.37 -8.04
CA THR A 187 -10.24 -20.95 -6.75
C THR A 187 -9.23 -20.58 -5.69
N GLN A 188 -9.69 -20.19 -4.50
CA GLN A 188 -8.81 -19.88 -3.35
C GLN A 188 -7.74 -18.83 -3.69
N THR A 189 -8.11 -17.80 -4.46
CA THR A 189 -7.15 -16.77 -4.87
C THR A 189 -6.62 -16.03 -3.65
N GLN A 190 -5.31 -16.06 -3.48
CA GLN A 190 -4.61 -15.24 -2.50
C GLN A 190 -4.46 -13.83 -3.07
N VAL A 191 -5.21 -12.87 -2.55
CA VAL A 191 -5.19 -11.48 -3.03
C VAL A 191 -3.97 -10.76 -2.45
N SER A 192 -3.12 -10.22 -3.33
CA SER A 192 -1.94 -9.42 -3.00
C SER A 192 -2.21 -7.92 -3.06
N THR A 193 -3.17 -7.50 -3.88
CA THR A 193 -3.42 -6.08 -4.15
C THR A 193 -4.86 -5.84 -4.57
N LEU A 194 -5.36 -4.64 -4.30
CA LEU A 194 -6.72 -4.21 -4.60
C LEU A 194 -6.67 -2.80 -5.18
N ALA A 195 -7.59 -2.48 -6.08
CA ALA A 195 -7.97 -1.11 -6.42
C ALA A 195 -9.48 -1.01 -6.56
N VAL A 196 -10.04 0.09 -6.04
CA VAL A 196 -11.47 0.40 -6.22
C VAL A 196 -11.59 1.86 -6.61
N LYS A 197 -12.24 2.12 -7.74
CA LYS A 197 -12.52 3.46 -8.23
C LYS A 197 -13.86 3.47 -8.93
N ASP A 198 -14.68 4.47 -8.59
CA ASP A 198 -16.06 4.59 -9.06
C ASP A 198 -16.85 3.30 -8.76
N ASN A 199 -17.22 2.54 -9.79
CA ASN A 199 -17.92 1.26 -9.65
C ASN A 199 -17.06 0.05 -10.02
N LEU A 200 -15.76 0.21 -10.28
CA LEU A 200 -14.87 -0.90 -10.64
C LEU A 200 -13.98 -1.30 -9.46
N LEU A 201 -14.05 -2.58 -9.12
CA LEU A 201 -13.11 -3.25 -8.22
C LEU A 201 -12.22 -4.18 -9.05
N VAL A 202 -10.91 -4.08 -8.84
CA VAL A 202 -9.89 -4.98 -9.40
C VAL A 202 -9.10 -5.59 -8.24
N ALA A 203 -9.09 -6.92 -8.15
CA ALA A 203 -8.25 -7.67 -7.21
C ALA A 203 -7.16 -8.42 -7.99
N GLY A 204 -5.91 -8.26 -7.56
CA GLY A 204 -4.75 -8.96 -8.09
C GLY A 204 -4.30 -10.08 -7.15
N GLY A 205 -3.90 -11.22 -7.70
CA GLY A 205 -3.48 -12.41 -6.95
C GLY A 205 -1.99 -12.74 -7.05
N PHE A 206 -1.56 -13.70 -6.22
CA PHE A 206 -0.18 -14.19 -6.16
C PHE A 206 0.25 -15.01 -7.38
N GLN A 207 -0.68 -15.59 -8.14
CA GLN A 207 -0.39 -16.37 -9.35
C GLN A 207 -0.80 -15.61 -10.63
N GLY A 208 -0.63 -14.29 -10.59
CA GLY A 208 -0.95 -13.41 -11.72
C GLY A 208 -2.43 -13.22 -11.98
N GLU A 209 -3.32 -13.65 -11.09
CA GLU A 209 -4.76 -13.51 -11.28
C GLU A 209 -5.19 -12.04 -11.25
N LEU A 210 -6.17 -11.71 -12.08
CA LEU A 210 -6.89 -10.44 -12.09
C LEU A 210 -8.38 -10.74 -12.07
N ILE A 211 -9.08 -10.27 -11.05
CA ILE A 211 -10.53 -10.41 -10.88
C ILE A 211 -11.14 -9.01 -10.89
N CYS A 212 -11.96 -8.74 -11.91
CA CYS A 212 -12.62 -7.45 -12.11
C CYS A 212 -14.12 -7.58 -11.86
N LYS A 213 -14.63 -6.77 -10.94
CA LYS A 213 -16.04 -6.74 -10.56
C LYS A 213 -16.59 -5.32 -10.65
N HIS A 214 -17.66 -5.15 -11.40
CA HIS A 214 -18.49 -3.97 -11.28
C HIS A 214 -19.37 -4.07 -10.01
N LEU A 215 -19.30 -3.04 -9.15
CA LEU A 215 -19.96 -2.97 -7.85
C LEU A 215 -21.47 -2.78 -7.96
N ASP A 216 -21.93 -2.17 -9.05
CA ASP A 216 -23.34 -1.96 -9.40
C ASP A 216 -23.98 -3.16 -10.11
N ARG A 217 -23.24 -4.26 -10.28
CA ARG A 217 -23.69 -5.48 -10.97
C ARG A 217 -23.50 -6.73 -10.11
N SER A 218 -24.30 -7.75 -10.36
CA SER A 218 -24.14 -9.07 -9.74
C SER A 218 -23.00 -9.85 -10.40
N GLY A 219 -22.24 -10.61 -9.61
CA GLY A 219 -21.18 -11.48 -10.12
C GLY A 219 -19.88 -10.75 -10.48
N VAL A 220 -18.93 -11.50 -11.02
CA VAL A 220 -17.66 -11.00 -11.56
C VAL A 220 -17.83 -10.70 -13.04
N SER A 221 -17.28 -9.58 -13.50
CA SER A 221 -17.40 -9.14 -14.90
C SER A 221 -16.29 -9.70 -15.76
N PHE A 222 -15.06 -9.81 -15.23
CA PHE A 222 -13.92 -10.25 -16.01
C PHE A 222 -12.85 -10.90 -15.13
N CYS A 223 -12.29 -12.01 -15.61
CA CYS A 223 -11.13 -12.66 -15.02
C CYS A 223 -10.04 -12.80 -16.07
N SER A 224 -8.79 -12.52 -15.71
CA SER A 224 -7.63 -12.75 -16.58
C SER A 224 -6.43 -13.16 -15.75
N ARG A 225 -5.41 -13.69 -16.41
CA ARG A 225 -4.11 -13.95 -15.79
C ARG A 225 -3.03 -13.16 -16.53
N THR A 226 -2.15 -12.48 -15.79
CA THR A 226 -1.08 -11.64 -16.35
C THR A 226 0.06 -12.46 -16.94
N THR A 227 0.44 -13.54 -16.25
CA THR A 227 1.49 -14.50 -16.63
C THR A 227 1.26 -15.85 -15.95
N TYR A 228 1.85 -16.90 -16.51
CA TYR A 228 1.88 -18.25 -15.92
C TYR A 228 3.26 -18.60 -15.35
N ASP A 229 4.18 -17.64 -15.31
CA ASP A 229 5.50 -17.83 -14.69
C ASP A 229 5.35 -18.15 -13.20
N ASP A 230 6.32 -18.86 -12.63
CA ASP A 230 6.30 -19.18 -11.19
C ASP A 230 6.32 -17.90 -10.33
N ASN A 231 6.97 -16.84 -10.83
CA ASN A 231 7.02 -15.53 -10.18
C ASN A 231 5.93 -14.56 -10.69
N ALA A 232 4.66 -14.97 -10.62
CA ALA A 232 3.54 -14.25 -11.25
C ALA A 232 2.87 -13.16 -10.41
N ILE A 233 3.29 -12.91 -9.16
CA ILE A 233 2.57 -12.07 -8.20
C ILE A 233 2.16 -10.73 -8.84
N THR A 234 0.89 -10.37 -8.70
CA THR A 234 0.40 -9.04 -9.06
C THR A 234 0.67 -8.10 -7.90
N ASN A 235 1.72 -7.30 -7.99
CA ASN A 235 2.22 -6.48 -6.90
C ASN A 235 1.36 -5.23 -6.66
N ALA A 236 0.92 -4.58 -7.73
CA ALA A 236 0.09 -3.39 -7.65
C ALA A 236 -0.92 -3.33 -8.80
N VAL A 237 -2.09 -2.78 -8.50
CA VAL A 237 -3.09 -2.40 -9.51
C VAL A 237 -3.50 -0.94 -9.30
N GLU A 238 -3.65 -0.19 -10.39
CA GLU A 238 -4.12 1.20 -10.34
C GLU A 238 -5.17 1.43 -11.43
N ILE A 239 -6.36 1.90 -11.05
CA ILE A 239 -7.47 2.21 -11.96
C ILE A 239 -7.40 3.69 -12.33
N TYR A 240 -7.51 3.99 -13.62
CA TYR A 240 -7.46 5.36 -14.12
C TYR A 240 -8.39 5.55 -15.33
N ASP A 241 -8.75 6.80 -15.61
CA ASP A 241 -9.48 7.13 -16.83
C ASP A 241 -8.46 7.56 -17.88
N SER A 242 -8.48 6.92 -19.04
CA SER A 242 -7.66 7.33 -20.16
C SER A 242 -8.05 8.74 -20.66
N PRO A 243 -7.23 9.41 -21.48
CA PRO A 243 -7.59 10.71 -22.03
C PRO A 243 -8.89 10.72 -22.87
N SER A 244 -9.35 9.56 -23.35
CA SER A 244 -10.64 9.43 -24.04
C SER A 244 -11.83 9.23 -23.10
N GLY A 245 -11.60 9.10 -21.79
CA GLY A 245 -12.59 8.80 -20.77
C GLY A 245 -12.87 7.30 -20.57
N ALA A 246 -12.19 6.43 -21.32
CA ALA A 246 -12.31 4.98 -21.13
C ALA A 246 -11.63 4.58 -19.83
N VAL A 247 -12.25 3.69 -19.05
CA VAL A 247 -11.69 3.18 -17.80
C VAL A 247 -10.63 2.12 -18.13
N HIS A 248 -9.44 2.31 -17.58
CA HIS A 248 -8.33 1.38 -17.69
C HIS A 248 -7.82 1.00 -16.30
N PHE A 249 -7.06 -0.07 -16.22
CA PHE A 249 -6.20 -0.30 -15.06
C PHE A 249 -4.82 -0.79 -15.48
N THR A 250 -3.80 -0.38 -14.72
CA THR A 250 -2.46 -0.96 -14.81
C THR A 250 -2.30 -2.09 -13.80
N ALA A 251 -1.52 -3.10 -14.15
CA ALA A 251 -1.08 -4.16 -13.26
C ALA A 251 0.46 -4.26 -13.32
N SER A 252 1.12 -4.08 -12.18
CA SER A 252 2.54 -4.34 -11.99
C SER A 252 2.73 -5.75 -11.48
N ASN A 253 3.64 -6.50 -12.08
CA ASN A 253 3.86 -7.90 -11.76
C ASN A 253 5.33 -8.21 -11.46
N ASN A 254 5.52 -9.29 -10.69
CA ASN A 254 6.85 -9.78 -10.33
C ASN A 254 7.62 -10.39 -11.51
N ASP A 255 6.94 -10.71 -12.61
CA ASP A 255 7.53 -11.20 -13.87
C ASP A 255 8.22 -10.12 -14.72
N CYS A 256 8.54 -9.00 -14.09
CA CYS A 256 9.09 -7.79 -14.69
C CYS A 256 8.16 -7.13 -15.72
N GLY A 257 6.85 -7.37 -15.64
CA GLY A 257 5.86 -6.83 -16.56
C GLY A 257 4.99 -5.72 -15.95
N VAL A 258 4.64 -4.74 -16.78
CA VAL A 258 3.53 -3.82 -16.53
C VAL A 258 2.53 -3.94 -17.66
N ARG A 259 1.28 -4.20 -17.29
CA ARG A 259 0.18 -4.45 -18.23
C ARG A 259 -0.90 -3.41 -18.05
N ASP A 260 -1.47 -2.94 -19.15
CA ASP A 260 -2.61 -2.02 -19.17
C ASP A 260 -3.81 -2.74 -19.76
N PHE A 261 -4.95 -2.70 -19.08
CA PHE A 261 -6.19 -3.31 -19.54
C PHE A 261 -7.24 -2.24 -19.82
N ASP A 262 -7.87 -2.33 -20.98
CA ASP A 262 -9.01 -1.50 -21.39
C ASP A 262 -10.31 -2.19 -20.94
N MET A 263 -11.07 -1.54 -20.05
CA MET A 263 -12.29 -2.11 -19.47
C MET A 263 -13.55 -1.86 -20.29
N GLU A 264 -13.48 -1.09 -21.37
CA GLU A 264 -14.56 -1.05 -22.38
C GLU A 264 -14.45 -2.27 -23.30
N LYS A 265 -13.22 -2.68 -23.62
CA LYS A 265 -12.95 -3.86 -24.48
C LYS A 265 -12.72 -5.16 -23.71
N TYR A 266 -12.47 -5.08 -22.40
CA TYR A 266 -12.09 -6.20 -21.53
C TYR A 266 -10.88 -6.97 -22.07
N GLN A 267 -9.83 -6.23 -22.45
CA GLN A 267 -8.64 -6.78 -23.10
C GLN A 267 -7.37 -6.06 -22.66
N LEU A 268 -6.26 -6.79 -22.74
CA LEU A 268 -4.92 -6.23 -22.64
C LEU A 268 -4.70 -5.22 -23.78
N SER A 269 -4.41 -3.98 -23.40
CA SER A 269 -4.14 -2.85 -24.30
C SER A 269 -2.63 -2.68 -24.53
N LYS A 270 -1.83 -2.71 -23.46
CA LYS A 270 -0.37 -2.52 -23.51
C LYS A 270 0.33 -3.49 -22.58
N HIS A 271 1.55 -3.87 -22.93
CA HIS A 271 2.44 -4.67 -22.10
C HIS A 271 3.87 -4.19 -22.28
N PHE A 272 4.50 -3.79 -21.19
CA PHE A 272 5.88 -3.34 -21.12
C PHE A 272 6.68 -4.28 -20.22
N ARG A 273 7.91 -4.61 -20.65
CA ARG A 273 8.85 -5.40 -19.87
C ARG A 273 10.03 -4.57 -19.44
N PHE A 274 10.59 -4.97 -18.32
CA PHE A 274 11.47 -4.19 -17.50
C PHE A 274 12.62 -5.11 -17.01
N PRO A 275 13.87 -4.65 -16.81
CA PRO A 275 14.98 -5.52 -16.33
C PRO A 275 14.84 -6.24 -14.96
N TRP A 276 13.75 -6.07 -14.23
CA TRP A 276 13.58 -6.38 -12.82
C TRP A 276 12.09 -6.44 -12.45
N PRO A 277 11.71 -7.24 -11.43
CA PRO A 277 10.35 -7.28 -10.91
C PRO A 277 9.79 -5.89 -10.61
N VAL A 278 8.54 -5.64 -11.03
CA VAL A 278 7.90 -4.33 -10.84
C VAL A 278 6.97 -4.40 -9.64
N ASN A 279 7.31 -3.66 -8.59
CA ASN A 279 6.56 -3.64 -7.34
C ASN A 279 5.41 -2.65 -7.36
N HIS A 280 5.57 -1.51 -8.05
CA HIS A 280 4.52 -0.51 -8.16
C HIS A 280 4.66 0.33 -9.43
N THR A 281 3.53 0.79 -9.94
CA THR A 281 3.46 1.74 -11.04
C THR A 281 2.45 2.83 -10.69
N SER A 282 2.75 4.08 -11.07
CA SER A 282 1.77 5.16 -11.00
C SER A 282 1.74 6.02 -12.26
N LEU A 283 0.55 6.41 -12.70
CA LEU A 283 0.35 7.22 -13.91
C LEU A 283 0.28 8.72 -13.59
N SER A 284 0.91 9.55 -14.42
CA SER A 284 0.78 11.00 -14.33
C SER A 284 -0.67 11.44 -14.60
N PRO A 285 -1.15 12.54 -14.00
CA PRO A 285 -2.54 12.99 -14.17
C PRO A 285 -2.94 13.30 -15.62
N ASP A 286 -1.96 13.64 -16.48
CA ASP A 286 -2.18 13.87 -17.90
C ASP A 286 -2.09 12.60 -18.77
N GLY A 287 -1.86 11.45 -18.14
CA GLY A 287 -1.81 10.13 -18.74
C GLY A 287 -0.59 9.86 -19.62
N LYS A 288 0.45 10.71 -19.59
CA LYS A 288 1.60 10.60 -20.53
C LYS A 288 2.80 9.87 -19.96
N LEU A 289 2.98 9.88 -18.64
CA LEU A 289 4.16 9.34 -17.99
C LEU A 289 3.76 8.29 -16.96
N LEU A 290 4.52 7.19 -16.92
CA LEU A 290 4.42 6.19 -15.86
C LEU A 290 5.70 6.24 -15.01
N THR A 291 5.53 6.22 -13.70
CA THR A 291 6.61 6.00 -12.75
C THR A 291 6.64 4.51 -12.41
N ILE A 292 7.73 3.84 -12.76
CA ILE A 292 7.95 2.41 -12.58
C ILE A 292 8.97 2.22 -11.46
N VAL A 293 8.61 1.42 -10.46
CA VAL A 293 9.49 1.11 -9.34
C VAL A 293 9.43 -0.39 -9.01
N GLY A 294 10.54 -0.94 -8.55
CA GLY A 294 10.72 -2.39 -8.44
C GLY A 294 11.97 -2.79 -7.68
N ASP A 295 12.48 -3.97 -7.99
CA ASP A 295 13.64 -4.60 -7.33
C ASP A 295 14.98 -4.03 -7.80
N SER A 296 15.11 -2.71 -7.69
CA SER A 296 16.32 -1.94 -8.01
C SER A 296 16.34 -0.66 -7.19
N PRO A 297 17.54 -0.16 -6.84
CA PRO A 297 17.73 1.19 -6.33
C PRO A 297 17.17 2.27 -7.25
N ASP A 298 17.23 2.04 -8.56
CA ASP A 298 16.78 2.99 -9.56
C ASP A 298 15.31 2.74 -9.94
N GLY A 299 14.51 3.80 -9.89
CA GLY A 299 13.20 3.83 -10.55
C GLY A 299 13.33 4.26 -12.02
N MET A 300 12.24 4.15 -12.77
CA MET A 300 12.16 4.68 -14.14
C MET A 300 10.97 5.60 -14.32
N LEU A 301 11.16 6.65 -15.11
CA LEU A 301 10.08 7.43 -15.70
C LEU A 301 9.99 7.06 -17.18
N VAL A 302 8.82 6.61 -17.63
CA VAL A 302 8.62 6.09 -18.99
C VAL A 302 7.43 6.74 -19.67
N ASP A 303 7.45 6.80 -21.00
CA ASP A 303 6.30 7.21 -21.80
C ASP A 303 5.20 6.14 -21.74
N SER A 304 3.99 6.53 -21.33
CA SER A 304 2.89 5.59 -21.06
C SER A 304 2.33 4.90 -22.31
N ASN A 305 2.65 5.41 -23.50
CA ASN A 305 2.15 4.88 -24.77
C ASN A 305 3.12 3.88 -25.40
N SER A 306 4.41 4.19 -25.37
CA SER A 306 5.46 3.39 -25.99
C SER A 306 6.23 2.51 -25.01
N GLY A 307 6.13 2.77 -23.70
CA GLY A 307 6.93 2.11 -22.67
C GLY A 307 8.40 2.50 -22.70
N LYS A 308 8.79 3.46 -23.54
CA LYS A 308 10.20 3.88 -23.66
C LYS A 308 10.61 4.70 -22.44
N THR A 309 11.76 4.37 -21.89
CA THR A 309 12.38 5.12 -20.81
C THR A 309 12.66 6.55 -21.23
N VAL A 310 12.10 7.50 -20.48
CA VAL A 310 12.41 8.93 -20.58
C VAL A 310 13.63 9.23 -19.74
N THR A 311 13.68 8.74 -18.50
CA THR A 311 14.84 8.87 -17.62
C THR A 311 14.86 7.83 -16.49
N SER A 312 16.03 7.65 -15.87
CA SER A 312 16.19 6.89 -14.62
C SER A 312 16.01 7.82 -13.41
N LEU A 313 15.51 7.27 -12.31
CA LEU A 313 15.31 7.96 -11.04
C LEU A 313 16.33 7.42 -10.02
N SER A 314 17.52 7.99 -10.04
CA SER A 314 18.63 7.54 -9.19
C SER A 314 18.72 8.33 -7.89
N GLY A 315 18.91 7.62 -6.78
CA GLY A 315 19.16 8.21 -5.47
C GLY A 315 18.71 7.32 -4.30
N HIS A 316 17.66 6.52 -4.48
CA HIS A 316 17.35 5.48 -3.50
C HIS A 316 18.48 4.45 -3.41
N LEU A 317 18.61 3.82 -2.25
CA LEU A 317 19.71 2.89 -1.95
C LEU A 317 19.25 1.44 -1.79
N ASP A 318 17.98 1.15 -2.06
CA ASP A 318 17.36 -0.18 -1.96
C ASP A 318 16.11 -0.23 -2.85
N PHE A 319 15.28 -1.27 -2.76
CA PHE A 319 14.15 -1.51 -3.66
C PHE A 319 12.94 -0.67 -3.29
N SER A 320 12.23 -0.24 -4.33
CA SER A 320 11.08 0.67 -4.20
C SER A 320 9.76 -0.10 -4.30
N PHE A 321 8.77 0.26 -3.47
CA PHE A 321 7.50 -0.45 -3.34
C PHE A 321 6.25 0.43 -3.47
N ALA A 322 6.43 1.74 -3.52
CA ALA A 322 5.33 2.67 -3.67
C ALA A 322 5.72 3.82 -4.60
N SER A 323 4.76 4.28 -5.38
CA SER A 323 4.87 5.53 -6.13
C SER A 323 3.51 6.21 -6.21
N ALA A 324 3.50 7.54 -6.23
CA ALA A 324 2.27 8.31 -6.41
C ALA A 324 2.55 9.68 -7.02
N TRP A 325 1.71 10.09 -7.96
CA TRP A 325 1.77 11.43 -8.55
C TRP A 325 0.99 12.43 -7.71
N HIS A 326 1.55 13.63 -7.58
CA HIS A 326 0.77 14.77 -7.12
C HIS A 326 -0.23 15.17 -8.23
N PRO A 327 -1.49 15.55 -7.91
CA PRO A 327 -2.53 15.80 -8.90
C PRO A 327 -2.25 16.95 -9.88
N ASN A 328 -1.28 17.84 -9.61
CA ASN A 328 -0.84 18.85 -10.58
C ASN A 328 0.07 18.31 -11.70
N GLY A 329 0.54 17.06 -11.61
CA GLY A 329 1.42 16.42 -12.60
C GLY A 329 2.85 16.96 -12.68
N VAL A 330 3.27 17.82 -11.75
CA VAL A 330 4.62 18.41 -11.71
C VAL A 330 5.55 17.60 -10.82
N THR A 331 5.03 17.08 -9.71
CA THR A 331 5.80 16.28 -8.75
C THR A 331 5.20 14.90 -8.57
N PHE A 332 6.03 13.97 -8.14
CA PHE A 332 5.62 12.64 -7.73
C PHE A 332 6.55 12.13 -6.62
N ALA A 333 6.15 11.05 -5.97
CA ALA A 333 6.88 10.48 -4.85
C ALA A 333 7.18 8.99 -5.09
N THR A 334 8.28 8.51 -4.52
CA THR A 334 8.67 7.10 -4.50
C THR A 334 9.01 6.67 -3.07
N GLY A 335 8.53 5.51 -2.64
CA GLY A 335 8.72 4.94 -1.31
C GLY A 335 9.55 3.66 -1.37
N ASN A 336 10.48 3.52 -0.43
CA ASN A 336 11.59 2.60 -0.57
C ASN A 336 11.93 1.82 0.71
N GLN A 337 12.60 0.68 0.51
CA GLN A 337 13.15 -0.17 1.55
C GLN A 337 14.24 0.51 2.39
N ASP A 338 14.93 1.51 1.82
CA ASP A 338 15.91 2.40 2.48
C ASP A 338 15.30 3.35 3.52
N LYS A 339 14.04 3.12 3.92
CA LYS A 339 13.29 3.89 4.93
C LYS A 339 13.01 5.33 4.53
N THR A 340 13.13 5.67 3.25
CA THR A 340 12.84 7.01 2.75
C THR A 340 11.73 7.06 1.72
N CYS A 341 11.10 8.24 1.65
CA CYS A 341 10.26 8.66 0.55
C CYS A 341 10.96 9.81 -0.18
N ARG A 342 11.27 9.65 -1.47
CA ARG A 342 11.85 10.72 -2.29
C ARG A 342 10.76 11.43 -3.09
N ILE A 343 10.81 12.76 -3.08
CA ILE A 343 9.95 13.62 -3.90
C ILE A 343 10.72 14.06 -5.12
N TRP A 344 10.12 13.95 -6.29
CA TRP A 344 10.72 14.27 -7.58
C TRP A 344 9.97 15.41 -8.25
N ASP A 345 10.69 16.25 -9.00
CA ASP A 345 10.11 17.27 -9.88
C ASP A 345 10.43 16.87 -11.32
N VAL A 346 9.40 16.66 -12.14
CA VAL A 346 9.56 16.20 -13.53
C VAL A 346 10.38 17.18 -14.39
N ARG A 347 10.46 18.44 -13.96
CA ARG A 347 11.23 19.50 -14.63
C ARG A 347 12.73 19.42 -14.31
N ASN A 348 13.12 18.71 -13.25
CA ASN A 348 14.51 18.48 -12.88
C ASN A 348 14.67 17.15 -12.12
N LEU A 349 14.91 16.08 -12.88
CA LEU A 349 15.06 14.71 -12.35
C LEU A 349 16.51 14.34 -12.01
N SER A 350 17.46 15.29 -12.13
CA SER A 350 18.86 15.06 -11.74
C SER A 350 19.05 14.87 -10.24
N LYS A 351 18.06 15.26 -9.43
CA LYS A 351 18.02 15.09 -7.97
C LYS A 351 16.59 15.10 -7.46
N SER A 352 16.35 14.49 -6.31
CA SER A 352 15.09 14.63 -5.59
C SER A 352 14.92 16.04 -5.00
N LEU A 353 13.69 16.55 -5.00
CA LEU A 353 13.27 17.81 -4.37
C LEU A 353 13.37 17.74 -2.84
N ALA A 354 12.98 16.60 -2.26
CA ALA A 354 13.04 16.32 -0.83
C ALA A 354 13.22 14.82 -0.60
N VAL A 355 13.81 14.47 0.53
CA VAL A 355 13.91 13.09 1.04
C VAL A 355 13.29 13.09 2.43
N LEU A 356 12.19 12.37 2.59
CA LEU A 356 11.41 12.28 3.82
C LEU A 356 11.73 10.95 4.49
N LYS A 357 11.88 10.96 5.81
CA LYS A 357 12.35 9.80 6.58
C LYS A 357 11.20 9.09 7.29
N GLY A 358 11.16 7.77 7.21
CA GLY A 358 10.38 6.94 8.12
C GLY A 358 10.99 6.86 9.52
N ASN A 359 10.17 6.46 10.48
CA ASN A 359 10.56 6.28 11.88
C ASN A 359 11.01 4.85 12.18
N LEU A 360 10.36 3.85 11.58
CA LEU A 360 10.51 2.44 11.87
C LEU A 360 11.17 1.68 10.71
N GLY A 361 10.68 1.85 9.48
CA GLY A 361 11.07 1.03 8.34
C GLY A 361 10.69 1.56 6.95
N ALA A 362 10.60 0.63 6.01
CA ALA A 362 10.39 0.88 4.59
C ALA A 362 9.08 1.63 4.29
N ILE A 363 9.08 2.50 3.28
CA ILE A 363 7.85 3.19 2.85
C ILE A 363 7.09 2.30 1.84
N ARG A 364 5.93 1.78 2.26
CA ARG A 364 5.17 0.77 1.51
C ARG A 364 3.92 1.30 0.81
N SER A 365 3.45 2.48 1.16
CA SER A 365 2.31 3.11 0.49
C SER A 365 2.47 4.62 0.50
N ILE A 366 2.12 5.27 -0.60
CA ILE A 366 2.10 6.73 -0.74
C ILE A 366 0.79 7.13 -1.41
N ARG A 367 0.11 8.14 -0.86
CA ARG A 367 -1.11 8.71 -1.46
C ARG A 367 -1.10 10.23 -1.34
N TYR A 368 -1.47 10.93 -2.40
CA TYR A 368 -1.79 12.35 -2.34
C TYR A 368 -3.29 12.53 -2.12
N THR A 369 -3.69 13.59 -1.42
CA THR A 369 -5.08 14.05 -1.46
C THR A 369 -5.41 14.55 -2.88
N SER A 370 -6.66 14.41 -3.31
CA SER A 370 -7.11 14.81 -4.65
C SER A 370 -6.95 16.31 -4.92
N ASP A 371 -6.94 17.14 -3.86
CA ASP A 371 -6.68 18.58 -3.92
C ASP A 371 -5.17 18.95 -3.82
N GLY A 372 -4.30 17.95 -3.71
CA GLY A 372 -2.85 18.09 -3.64
C GLY A 372 -2.31 18.78 -2.39
N GLN A 373 -3.13 19.01 -1.36
CA GLN A 373 -2.67 19.69 -0.14
C GLN A 373 -1.79 18.81 0.74
N TYR A 374 -2.11 17.53 0.81
CA TYR A 374 -1.43 16.60 1.71
C TYR A 374 -0.95 15.36 0.98
N MET A 375 0.12 14.78 1.52
CA MET A 375 0.63 13.48 1.11
C MET A 375 0.75 12.60 2.34
N ALA A 376 0.15 11.41 2.31
CA ALA A 376 0.40 10.36 3.28
C ALA A 376 1.48 9.42 2.76
N MET A 377 2.41 9.02 3.63
CA MET A 377 3.27 7.86 3.43
C MET A 377 3.11 6.91 4.61
N ALA A 378 3.00 5.62 4.33
CA ALA A 378 2.82 4.57 5.33
C ALA A 378 4.04 3.65 5.37
N GLU A 379 4.47 3.34 6.58
CA GLU A 379 5.51 2.37 6.87
C GLU A 379 4.94 0.93 6.82
N PRO A 380 5.72 -0.14 7.05
CA PRO A 380 5.17 -1.49 7.06
C PRO A 380 4.24 -1.69 8.28
N ALA A 381 4.56 -0.99 9.37
CA ALA A 381 3.85 -1.04 10.63
C ALA A 381 3.91 0.31 11.36
N ASP A 382 2.97 0.49 12.29
CA ASP A 382 2.94 1.47 13.38
C ASP A 382 2.80 2.95 13.01
N PHE A 383 3.39 3.41 11.90
CA PHE A 383 3.47 4.82 11.56
C PHE A 383 2.88 5.16 10.18
N VAL A 384 2.05 6.19 10.17
CA VAL A 384 1.65 6.91 8.96
C VAL A 384 2.00 8.38 9.13
N HIS A 385 2.66 8.95 8.13
CA HIS A 385 3.08 10.36 8.13
C HIS A 385 2.27 11.13 7.11
N VAL A 386 1.70 12.27 7.50
CA VAL A 386 0.98 13.19 6.62
C VAL A 386 1.74 14.50 6.52
N TYR A 387 2.16 14.87 5.31
CA TYR A 387 2.93 16.07 5.03
C TYR A 387 2.09 17.15 4.36
N ASP A 388 2.34 18.41 4.73
CA ASP A 388 1.85 19.56 3.97
C ASP A 388 2.70 19.77 2.72
N VAL A 389 2.10 19.52 1.55
CA VAL A 389 2.76 19.59 0.26
C VAL A 389 3.01 21.04 -0.16
N LYS A 390 2.07 21.96 0.13
CA LYS A 390 2.19 23.37 -0.25
C LYS A 390 3.32 24.07 0.48
N ASN A 391 3.56 23.66 1.73
CA ASN A 391 4.67 24.15 2.55
C ASN A 391 5.93 23.30 2.36
N GLY A 392 6.14 22.73 1.17
CA GLY A 392 7.41 22.09 0.80
C GLY A 392 7.77 20.87 1.65
N TYR A 393 6.76 20.14 2.13
CA TYR A 393 6.92 18.95 2.99
C TYR A 393 7.65 19.26 4.31
N GLU A 394 7.61 20.50 4.79
CA GLU A 394 8.35 20.93 5.99
C GLU A 394 7.70 20.49 7.28
N LYS A 395 6.36 20.41 7.33
CA LYS A 395 5.62 20.11 8.55
C LYS A 395 4.85 18.80 8.41
N GLU A 396 5.00 17.97 9.43
CA GLU A 396 4.58 16.57 9.45
C GLU A 396 3.62 16.30 10.59
N GLN A 397 2.50 15.67 10.26
CA GLN A 397 1.68 14.96 11.22
C GLN A 397 2.12 13.50 11.26
N GLU A 398 2.53 13.04 12.43
CA GLU A 398 2.80 11.63 12.70
C GLU A 398 1.55 10.98 13.31
N ILE A 399 1.11 9.86 12.73
CA ILE A 399 0.04 9.02 13.25
C ILE A 399 0.69 7.77 13.81
N ASP A 400 0.70 7.66 15.15
CA ASP A 400 1.38 6.61 15.93
C ASP A 400 0.37 5.60 16.50
N PHE A 401 0.47 4.34 16.06
CA PHE A 401 -0.28 3.18 16.55
C PHE A 401 0.59 1.90 16.47
N PHE A 402 0.06 0.74 16.84
CA PHE A 402 0.78 -0.53 16.82
C PHE A 402 0.14 -1.53 15.87
N GLY A 403 0.96 -2.22 15.07
CA GLY A 403 0.51 -3.28 14.16
C GLY A 403 0.90 -2.99 12.71
N GLU A 404 0.85 -4.03 11.89
CA GLU A 404 1.16 -3.93 10.46
C GLU A 404 0.07 -3.12 9.75
N ILE A 405 0.46 -2.34 8.75
CA ILE A 405 -0.44 -1.46 8.00
C ILE A 405 -0.79 -2.18 6.72
N SER A 406 -2.05 -2.56 6.49
CA SER A 406 -2.45 -3.25 5.26
C SER A 406 -2.69 -2.33 4.07
N GLY A 407 -2.92 -1.04 4.35
CA GLY A 407 -3.04 0.01 3.36
C GLY A 407 -3.58 1.30 3.94
N VAL A 408 -3.41 2.38 3.18
CA VAL A 408 -3.92 3.71 3.50
C VAL A 408 -4.68 4.28 2.31
N SER A 409 -5.76 5.01 2.58
CA SER A 409 -6.56 5.63 1.53
C SER A 409 -7.20 6.93 2.01
N PHE A 410 -6.98 8.00 1.26
CA PHE A 410 -7.79 9.20 1.39
C PHE A 410 -9.12 9.00 0.67
N SER A 411 -10.21 9.53 1.21
CA SER A 411 -11.43 9.65 0.45
C SER A 411 -11.24 10.63 -0.72
N PRO A 412 -11.92 10.43 -1.87
CA PRO A 412 -11.77 11.31 -3.03
C PRO A 412 -12.16 12.77 -2.78
N ASP A 413 -13.06 13.01 -1.81
CA ASP A 413 -13.45 14.35 -1.36
C ASP A 413 -12.47 14.99 -0.37
N THR A 414 -11.38 14.29 -0.04
CA THR A 414 -10.32 14.64 0.93
C THR A 414 -10.73 14.71 2.39
N GLU A 415 -11.98 14.38 2.74
CA GLU A 415 -12.48 14.58 4.10
C GLU A 415 -12.12 13.46 5.07
N ALA A 416 -11.71 12.30 4.58
CA ALA A 416 -11.34 11.16 5.41
C ALA A 416 -9.99 10.55 4.98
N LEU A 417 -9.28 10.00 5.97
CA LEU A 417 -8.13 9.12 5.80
C LEU A 417 -8.42 7.82 6.55
N TYR A 418 -8.30 6.70 5.85
CA TYR A 418 -8.46 5.36 6.39
C TYR A 418 -7.13 4.64 6.44
N ILE A 419 -6.89 3.91 7.54
CA ILE A 419 -5.69 3.10 7.76
C ILE A 419 -6.14 1.71 8.22
N GLY A 420 -5.86 0.69 7.41
CA GLY A 420 -6.10 -0.69 7.79
C GLY A 420 -4.97 -1.21 8.67
N VAL A 421 -5.30 -1.73 9.85
CA VAL A 421 -4.34 -2.32 10.79
C VAL A 421 -4.54 -3.82 10.82
N TRP A 422 -3.48 -4.56 10.50
CA TRP A 422 -3.39 -5.99 10.70
C TRP A 422 -2.61 -6.27 11.98
N ASP A 423 -3.32 -6.82 12.96
CA ASP A 423 -2.76 -7.33 14.20
C ASP A 423 -3.68 -8.44 14.72
N ARG A 424 -3.09 -9.46 15.35
CA ARG A 424 -3.83 -10.63 15.85
C ARG A 424 -4.94 -10.22 16.82
N THR A 425 -4.64 -9.26 17.69
CA THR A 425 -5.54 -8.83 18.75
C THR A 425 -6.22 -7.52 18.36
N TYR A 426 -5.43 -6.51 17.97
CA TYR A 426 -5.82 -5.13 17.74
C TYR A 426 -6.06 -4.76 16.26
N GLY A 427 -6.14 -5.75 15.38
CA GLY A 427 -6.49 -5.55 13.98
C GLY A 427 -7.82 -4.82 13.85
N SER A 428 -7.85 -3.83 12.95
CA SER A 428 -8.92 -2.84 12.89
C SER A 428 -8.86 -1.92 11.66
N LEU A 429 -9.85 -1.03 11.52
CA LEU A 429 -9.84 0.07 10.56
C LEU A 429 -9.91 1.40 11.31
N LEU A 430 -8.84 2.20 11.22
CA LEU A 430 -8.79 3.55 11.76
C LEU A 430 -9.34 4.55 10.74
N GLU A 431 -10.17 5.46 11.22
CA GLU A 431 -10.74 6.57 10.46
C GLU A 431 -10.27 7.90 11.06
N TYR A 432 -9.74 8.77 10.22
CA TYR A 432 -9.39 10.14 10.54
C TYR A 432 -10.15 11.10 9.63
N GLY A 433 -10.65 12.20 10.18
CA GLY A 433 -11.36 13.25 9.45
C GLY A 433 -10.45 14.45 9.21
N ARG A 434 -10.54 15.08 8.04
CA ARG A 434 -9.74 16.26 7.73
C ARG A 434 -10.09 17.41 8.67
N ARG A 435 -9.07 18.00 9.29
CA ARG A 435 -9.22 19.21 10.08
C ARG A 435 -9.30 20.41 9.15
N ARG A 436 -10.42 21.12 9.18
CA ARG A 436 -10.59 22.41 8.50
C ARG A 436 -10.41 23.53 9.52
N ASN A 437 -9.37 24.34 9.35
CA ASN A 437 -9.23 25.60 10.08
C ASN A 437 -10.13 26.64 9.42
N TYR A 438 -11.35 26.79 9.92
CA TYR A 438 -12.25 27.86 9.49
C TYR A 438 -11.85 29.19 10.14
N SER A 439 -10.68 29.73 9.78
CA SER A 439 -10.17 31.01 10.32
C SER A 439 -11.12 32.20 10.13
N TYR A 440 -12.06 32.10 9.19
CA TYR A 440 -13.15 33.07 8.98
C TYR A 440 -14.21 33.06 10.10
N LEU A 441 -14.50 31.92 10.72
CA LEU A 441 -15.47 31.84 11.82
C LEU A 441 -14.89 32.38 13.13
N ASP A 442 -13.58 32.23 13.32
CA ASP A 442 -12.86 32.78 14.48
C ASP A 442 -12.61 34.31 14.36
N SER A 443 -12.92 34.92 13.21
CA SER A 443 -12.86 36.39 13.03
C SER A 443 -14.16 37.11 13.42
N PHE A 444 -15.18 36.38 13.89
CA PHE A 444 -16.44 36.94 14.38
C PHE A 444 -16.59 36.94 15.92
N VAL A 445 -15.50 36.66 16.66
CA VAL A 445 -15.48 36.73 18.14
C VAL A 445 -14.73 37.97 18.62
#